data_AF-A0A371X9L5-F1
#
_entry.id   AF-A0A371X9L5-F1
#
_cell.length_a   1.000
_cell.length_b   1.000
_cell.length_c   1.000
_cell.angle_alpha   90.00
_cell.angle_beta   90.00
_cell.angle_gamma   90.00
#
_symmetry.space_group_name_H-M   'P 1'
#
loop_
_entity.id
_entity.type
_entity.pdbx_description
1 polymer ?
#
loop_
_entity_poly.entity_id
_entity_poly.type
_entity_poly.pdbx_seq_one_letter_code
_entity_poly.pdbx_strand_id
1 'polypeptide(L)'
;MSAADDAAASSPTGVFLWYPDQAELPSPEDCKALVSRVRPSREKAEAWLWGRVPQDSELEFYLFLSQDRMEPTFSAEGDYDSGKLRLGRTVGAETAFELIPDDHPTITIKGSITAPTGSPVLTVLLRDVPSTDSPADRVTYYCRFTDEETEA
;
A
#
# COMPACT_ATOMS: atom_id res chain seq x y z
N MET A 1 37.62 -12.04 -0.25
CA MET A 1 36.55 -11.20 0.34
C MET A 1 35.60 -10.87 -0.78
N SER A 2 34.47 -11.60 -0.87
CA SER A 2 33.49 -11.40 -1.93
C SER A 2 32.65 -10.17 -1.60
N ALA A 3 32.70 -9.17 -2.47
CA ALA A 3 31.68 -8.16 -2.58
C ALA A 3 30.39 -8.86 -3.05
N ALA A 4 29.55 -9.25 -2.11
CA ALA A 4 28.15 -9.42 -2.39
C ALA A 4 27.60 -7.99 -2.50
N ASP A 5 27.31 -7.59 -3.74
CA ASP A 5 26.40 -6.48 -4.04
C ASP A 5 25.17 -6.64 -3.13
N ASP A 6 25.14 -5.84 -2.08
CA ASP A 6 23.94 -5.53 -1.32
C ASP A 6 23.10 -4.69 -2.29
N ALA A 7 22.40 -5.37 -3.21
CA ALA A 7 21.41 -4.74 -4.05
C ALA A 7 20.40 -4.15 -3.09
N ALA A 8 20.55 -2.84 -2.81
CA ALA A 8 19.66 -2.11 -1.93
C ALA A 8 18.24 -2.44 -2.38
N ALA A 9 17.52 -3.20 -1.57
CA ALA A 9 16.16 -3.62 -1.89
C ALA A 9 15.39 -2.34 -2.23
N SER A 10 14.98 -2.20 -3.49
CA SER A 10 14.29 -1.00 -3.95
C SER A 10 12.96 -0.90 -3.19
N SER A 11 12.62 0.29 -2.72
CA SER A 11 11.34 0.54 -2.07
C SER A 11 10.19 0.03 -2.94
N PRO A 12 9.18 -0.63 -2.36
CA PRO A 12 8.15 -1.32 -3.13
C PRO A 12 7.17 -0.31 -3.75
N THR A 13 7.49 0.23 -4.92
CA THR A 13 6.56 1.07 -5.70
C THR A 13 5.65 0.21 -6.58
N GLY A 14 4.44 0.67 -6.86
CA GLY A 14 3.48 -0.03 -7.71
C GLY A 14 2.04 0.25 -7.34
N VAL A 15 1.15 -0.63 -7.81
CA VAL A 15 -0.26 -0.67 -7.42
C VAL A 15 -0.50 -1.96 -6.65
N PHE A 16 -1.21 -1.87 -5.53
CA PHE A 16 -1.47 -2.99 -4.65
C PHE A 16 -2.96 -3.08 -4.34
N LEU A 17 -3.50 -4.29 -4.28
CA LEU A 17 -4.91 -4.54 -3.95
C LEU A 17 -5.06 -4.56 -2.44
N TRP A 18 -6.00 -3.79 -1.89
CA TRP A 18 -6.30 -3.79 -0.46
C TRP A 18 -6.87 -5.15 -0.02
N TYR A 19 -6.34 -5.68 1.08
CA TYR A 19 -6.82 -6.95 1.65
C TYR A 19 -8.02 -6.70 2.59
N PRO A 20 -9.15 -7.42 2.49
CA PRO A 20 -10.36 -6.99 3.20
C PRO A 20 -10.38 -7.25 4.70
N ASP A 21 -9.67 -8.26 5.19
CA ASP A 21 -9.59 -8.55 6.62
C ASP A 21 -8.35 -7.89 7.23
N GLN A 22 -8.55 -6.75 7.88
CA GLN A 22 -7.46 -5.94 8.43
C GLN A 22 -7.12 -6.29 9.88
N ALA A 23 -7.75 -7.30 10.47
CA ALA A 23 -7.50 -7.69 11.86
C ALA A 23 -6.15 -8.39 12.05
N GLU A 24 -5.72 -9.16 11.04
CA GLU A 24 -4.49 -9.97 11.09
C GLU A 24 -3.72 -9.89 9.76
N LEU A 25 -2.42 -10.15 9.82
CA LEU A 25 -1.55 -10.18 8.65
C LEU A 25 -1.97 -11.35 7.73
N PRO A 26 -2.33 -11.12 6.45
CA PRO A 26 -2.69 -12.19 5.54
C PRO A 26 -1.52 -13.12 5.24
N SER A 27 -1.84 -14.39 4.98
CA SER A 27 -0.87 -15.31 4.40
C SER A 27 -0.63 -15.01 2.91
N PRO A 28 0.50 -15.47 2.34
CA PRO A 28 0.72 -15.43 0.89
C PRO A 28 -0.39 -16.10 0.08
N GLU A 29 -0.96 -17.19 0.58
CA GLU A 29 -2.07 -17.92 -0.02
C GLU A 29 -3.35 -17.09 -0.05
N ASP A 30 -3.65 -16.36 1.03
CA ASP A 30 -4.82 -15.47 1.10
C ASP A 30 -4.72 -14.36 0.04
N CYS A 31 -3.54 -13.78 -0.14
CA CYS A 31 -3.33 -12.78 -1.18
C CYS A 31 -3.49 -13.36 -2.58
N LYS A 32 -2.95 -14.56 -2.86
CA LYS A 32 -3.12 -15.22 -4.16
C LYS A 32 -4.60 -15.54 -4.43
N ALA A 33 -5.32 -16.03 -3.43
CA ALA A 33 -6.75 -16.32 -3.54
C ALA A 33 -7.56 -15.05 -3.80
N LEU A 34 -7.23 -13.95 -3.11
CA LEU A 34 -7.87 -12.65 -3.33
C LEU A 34 -7.64 -12.14 -4.75
N VAL A 35 -6.38 -12.12 -5.20
CA VAL A 35 -6.01 -11.66 -6.56
C VAL A 35 -6.70 -12.51 -7.63
N SER A 36 -6.73 -13.84 -7.47
CA SER A 36 -7.41 -14.75 -8.39
C SER A 36 -8.92 -14.51 -8.48
N ARG A 37 -9.56 -14.18 -7.34
CA ARG A 37 -10.99 -13.87 -7.26
C ARG A 37 -11.33 -12.51 -7.89
N VAL A 38 -10.61 -11.47 -7.48
CA VAL A 38 -10.89 -10.07 -7.86
C VAL A 38 -10.44 -9.78 -9.30
N ARG A 39 -9.36 -10.45 -9.74
CA ARG A 39 -8.66 -10.18 -11.00
C ARG A 39 -8.36 -8.68 -11.15
N PRO A 40 -7.56 -8.11 -10.23
CA PRO A 40 -7.21 -6.69 -10.26
C PRO A 40 -6.35 -6.37 -11.49
N SER A 41 -6.53 -5.19 -12.06
CA SER A 41 -5.63 -4.68 -13.10
C SER A 41 -5.31 -3.23 -12.81
N ARG A 42 -4.19 -2.75 -13.37
CA ARG A 42 -3.87 -1.33 -13.29
C ARG A 42 -4.99 -0.45 -13.85
N GLU A 43 -5.61 -0.85 -14.96
CA GLU A 43 -6.74 -0.12 -15.57
C GLU A 43 -7.93 0.00 -14.60
N LYS A 44 -8.30 -1.11 -13.92
CA LYS A 44 -9.36 -1.07 -12.90
C LYS A 44 -8.98 -0.15 -11.76
N ALA A 45 -7.76 -0.28 -11.22
CA ALA A 45 -7.29 0.56 -10.13
C ALA A 45 -7.33 2.05 -10.50
N GLU A 46 -6.93 2.41 -11.73
CA GLU A 46 -6.99 3.78 -12.23
C GLU A 46 -8.45 4.23 -12.40
N ALA A 47 -9.36 3.36 -12.85
CA ALA A 47 -10.78 3.66 -12.88
C ALA A 47 -11.33 3.97 -11.47
N TRP A 48 -10.93 3.22 -10.44
CA TRP A 48 -11.26 3.52 -9.04
C TRP A 48 -10.70 4.86 -8.58
N LEU A 49 -9.41 5.12 -8.85
CA LEU A 49 -8.75 6.36 -8.49
C LEU A 49 -9.47 7.60 -9.07
N TRP A 50 -10.00 7.49 -10.29
CA TRP A 50 -10.67 8.59 -10.98
C TRP A 50 -12.20 8.58 -10.83
N GLY A 51 -12.78 7.68 -10.03
CA GLY A 51 -14.23 7.56 -9.85
C GLY A 51 -14.99 7.20 -11.15
N ARG A 52 -14.36 6.43 -12.03
CA ARG A 52 -14.91 6.00 -13.35
C ARG A 52 -15.51 4.59 -13.32
N VAL A 53 -15.61 3.99 -12.15
CA VAL A 53 -16.03 2.60 -11.99
C VAL A 53 -17.53 2.46 -12.23
N PRO A 54 -17.98 1.44 -12.99
CA PRO A 54 -19.40 1.17 -13.19
C PRO A 54 -20.12 0.90 -11.85
N GLN A 55 -21.39 1.34 -11.75
CA GLN A 55 -22.19 1.23 -10.51
C GLN A 55 -22.36 -0.20 -9.98
N ASP A 56 -22.32 -1.21 -10.85
CA ASP A 56 -22.52 -2.62 -10.50
C ASP A 56 -21.22 -3.39 -10.23
N SER A 57 -20.08 -2.68 -10.12
CA SER A 57 -18.79 -3.32 -9.86
C SER A 57 -18.69 -3.76 -8.40
N GLU A 58 -18.07 -4.92 -8.15
CA GLU A 58 -17.71 -5.32 -6.79
C GLU A 58 -16.78 -4.28 -6.17
N LEU A 59 -16.97 -4.00 -4.88
CA LEU A 59 -16.16 -3.01 -4.16
C LEU A 59 -14.73 -3.55 -4.01
N GLU A 60 -13.77 -2.87 -4.63
CA GLU A 60 -12.36 -3.16 -4.55
C GLU A 60 -11.58 -1.87 -4.33
N PHE A 61 -10.50 -1.96 -3.57
CA PHE A 61 -9.72 -0.80 -3.15
C PHE A 61 -8.25 -1.04 -3.43
N TYR A 62 -7.52 0.02 -3.74
CA TYR A 62 -6.13 -0.05 -4.16
C TYR A 62 -5.26 0.94 -3.40
N LEU A 63 -3.96 0.67 -3.39
CA LEU A 63 -2.92 1.61 -3.03
C LEU A 63 -2.02 1.86 -4.24
N PHE A 64 -1.92 3.13 -4.64
CA PHE A 64 -0.89 3.61 -5.54
C PHE A 64 0.29 4.12 -4.73
N LEU A 65 1.47 3.57 -4.99
CA LEU A 65 2.68 3.90 -4.24
C LEU A 65 3.81 4.23 -5.21
N SER A 66 4.24 5.49 -5.22
CA SER A 66 5.39 5.97 -6.00
C SER A 66 6.58 6.28 -5.08
N GLN A 67 7.65 6.83 -5.65
CA GLN A 67 8.81 7.26 -4.87
C GLN A 67 8.51 8.43 -3.91
N ASP A 68 7.43 9.19 -4.20
CA ASP A 68 7.13 10.47 -3.58
C ASP A 68 5.66 10.66 -3.21
N ARG A 69 4.81 9.65 -3.42
CA ARG A 69 3.37 9.71 -3.13
C ARG A 69 2.82 8.37 -2.66
N MET A 70 1.92 8.43 -1.69
CA MET A 70 1.05 7.34 -1.24
C MET A 70 -0.38 7.78 -1.51
N GLU A 71 -1.16 6.96 -2.20
CA GLU A 71 -2.52 7.32 -2.63
C GLU A 71 -3.42 6.08 -2.67
N PRO A 72 -4.19 5.81 -1.60
CA PRO A 72 -5.19 4.76 -1.62
C PRO A 72 -6.51 5.25 -2.25
N THR A 73 -7.27 4.35 -2.87
CA THR A 73 -8.54 4.70 -3.56
C THR A 73 -9.74 4.82 -2.61
N PHE A 74 -9.52 4.80 -1.30
CA PHE A 74 -10.56 4.83 -0.27
C PHE A 74 -10.34 5.92 0.78
N SER A 75 -9.32 6.78 0.64
CA SER A 75 -9.17 7.92 1.54
C SER A 75 -10.39 8.83 1.45
N ALA A 76 -10.91 9.22 2.60
CA ALA A 76 -11.90 10.27 2.72
C ALA A 76 -11.22 11.63 2.96
N GLU A 77 -11.97 12.71 2.72
CA GLU A 77 -11.55 14.05 3.13
C GLU A 77 -11.22 14.06 4.63
N GLY A 78 -10.04 14.57 4.96
CA GLY A 78 -9.54 14.65 6.33
C GLY A 78 -8.82 13.38 6.81
N ASP A 79 -8.61 12.37 5.97
CA ASP A 79 -7.78 11.22 6.30
C ASP A 79 -6.27 11.54 6.29
N TYR A 80 -5.51 10.61 6.85
CA TYR A 80 -4.07 10.74 7.10
C TYR A 80 -3.22 9.79 6.24
N ASP A 81 -3.83 9.02 5.35
CA ASP A 81 -3.21 7.90 4.62
C ASP A 81 -2.95 8.18 3.13
N SER A 82 -3.30 9.38 2.63
CA SER A 82 -2.90 9.87 1.31
C SER A 82 -2.02 11.12 1.42
N GLY A 83 -0.97 11.19 0.60
CA GLY A 83 -0.19 12.41 0.43
C GLY A 83 1.25 12.20 0.02
N LYS A 84 2.08 13.21 0.29
CA LYS A 84 3.49 13.24 -0.11
C LYS A 84 4.32 12.30 0.74
N LEU A 85 5.02 11.38 0.08
CA LEU A 85 5.91 10.41 0.68
C LEU A 85 7.37 10.86 0.62
N ARG A 86 8.11 10.62 1.70
CA ARG A 86 9.58 10.70 1.73
C ARG A 86 10.11 9.35 2.16
N LEU A 87 10.56 8.58 1.19
CA LEU A 87 11.15 7.27 1.44
C LEU A 87 12.52 7.42 2.12
N GLY A 88 12.70 6.66 3.19
CA GLY A 88 13.96 6.50 3.89
C GLY A 88 14.75 5.31 3.36
N ARG A 89 15.70 4.84 4.17
CA ARG A 89 16.52 3.67 3.84
C ARG A 89 15.69 2.40 3.97
N THR A 90 15.86 1.49 3.00
CA THR A 90 15.39 0.10 3.10
C THR A 90 16.43 -0.76 3.82
N VAL A 91 15.98 -1.55 4.80
CA VAL A 91 16.79 -2.53 5.54
C VAL A 91 16.05 -3.86 5.52
N GLY A 92 16.60 -4.85 4.81
CA GLY A 92 15.89 -6.12 4.59
C GLY A 92 14.60 -5.90 3.80
N ALA A 93 13.47 -6.35 4.35
CA ALA A 93 12.14 -6.21 3.74
C ALA A 93 11.44 -4.89 4.08
N GLU A 94 12.00 -4.07 4.98
CA GLU A 94 11.34 -2.90 5.53
C GLU A 94 11.93 -1.60 4.97
N THR A 95 11.05 -0.71 4.51
CA THR A 95 11.39 0.65 4.08
C THR A 95 10.72 1.65 5.01
N ALA A 96 11.52 2.40 5.77
CA ALA A 96 10.99 3.50 6.58
C ALA A 96 10.54 4.66 5.68
N PHE A 97 9.56 5.44 6.12
CA PHE A 97 9.14 6.66 5.42
C PHE A 97 8.59 7.74 6.37
N GLU A 98 8.50 8.95 5.84
CA GLU A 98 7.64 10.01 6.35
C GLU A 98 6.53 10.30 5.34
N LEU A 99 5.30 10.44 5.83
CA LEU A 99 4.13 10.84 5.06
C LEU A 99 3.67 12.21 5.53
N ILE A 100 3.45 13.12 4.59
CA ILE A 100 2.80 14.40 4.82
C ILE A 100 1.42 14.29 4.18
N PRO A 101 0.34 14.14 4.96
CA PRO A 101 -0.99 13.97 4.41
C PRO A 101 -1.44 15.22 3.65
N ASP A 102 -2.16 15.02 2.55
CA ASP A 102 -2.59 16.14 1.70
C ASP A 102 -3.58 17.06 2.44
N ASP A 103 -4.50 16.51 3.22
CA ASP A 103 -5.49 17.28 4.00
C ASP A 103 -4.93 17.82 5.33
N HIS A 104 -3.74 17.36 5.74
CA HIS A 104 -3.07 17.79 6.98
C HIS A 104 -1.59 18.13 6.75
N PRO A 105 -1.28 19.15 5.92
CA PRO A 105 0.08 19.38 5.43
C PRO A 105 1.09 19.84 6.49
N THR A 106 0.62 20.18 7.70
CA THR A 106 1.46 20.55 8.86
C THR A 106 1.86 19.34 9.71
N ILE A 107 1.27 18.16 9.44
CA ILE A 107 1.52 16.93 10.17
C ILE A 107 2.51 16.07 9.37
N THR A 108 3.41 15.40 10.07
CA THR A 108 4.32 14.42 9.48
C THR A 108 4.17 13.12 10.24
N ILE A 109 3.69 12.09 9.55
CA ILE A 109 3.48 10.75 10.08
C ILE A 109 4.68 9.90 9.71
N LYS A 110 5.28 9.24 10.70
CA LYS A 110 6.33 8.25 10.44
C LYS A 110 5.69 6.90 10.17
N GLY A 111 6.29 6.14 9.28
CA GLY A 111 5.77 4.82 8.96
C GLY A 111 6.83 3.88 8.42
N SER A 112 6.40 2.68 8.12
CA SER A 112 7.20 1.72 7.36
C SER A 112 6.37 0.88 6.42
N ILE A 113 7.01 0.45 5.34
CA ILE A 113 6.46 -0.47 4.35
C ILE A 113 7.26 -1.75 4.41
N THR A 114 6.59 -2.85 4.74
CA THR A 114 7.20 -4.18 4.77
C THR A 114 6.75 -4.96 3.54
N ALA A 115 7.70 -5.31 2.68
CA ALA A 115 7.46 -6.05 1.46
C ALA A 115 8.55 -7.12 1.25
N PRO A 116 8.39 -8.31 1.85
CA PRO A 116 9.37 -9.37 1.73
C PRO A 116 9.56 -9.81 0.26
N THR A 117 10.80 -10.08 -0.13
CA THR A 117 11.11 -10.58 -1.47
C THR A 117 10.40 -11.90 -1.71
N GLY A 118 9.69 -12.02 -2.85
CA GLY A 118 8.92 -13.22 -3.19
C GLY A 118 7.59 -13.39 -2.45
N SER A 119 7.25 -12.51 -1.51
CA SER A 119 5.92 -12.49 -0.89
C SER A 119 4.97 -11.62 -1.71
N PRO A 120 3.70 -12.05 -1.91
CA PRO A 120 2.66 -11.18 -2.46
C PRO A 120 2.11 -10.20 -1.42
N VAL A 121 2.49 -10.32 -0.14
CA VAL A 121 1.97 -9.47 0.93
C VAL A 121 2.81 -8.19 1.05
N LEU A 122 2.12 -7.06 1.15
CA LEU A 122 2.69 -5.76 1.50
C LEU A 122 1.95 -5.21 2.72
N THR A 123 2.70 -4.72 3.71
CA THR A 123 2.16 -4.08 4.91
C THR A 123 2.59 -2.62 4.95
N VAL A 124 1.64 -1.71 5.16
CA VAL A 124 1.91 -0.31 5.48
C VAL A 124 1.57 -0.08 6.95
N LEU A 125 2.53 0.45 7.71
CA LEU A 125 2.34 0.92 9.07
C LEU A 125 2.47 2.44 9.10
N LEU A 126 1.43 3.13 9.58
CA LEU A 126 1.45 4.54 9.95
C LEU A 126 1.47 4.64 11.48
N ARG A 127 2.43 5.35 12.04
CA ARG A 127 2.60 5.46 13.49
C ARG A 127 1.97 6.71 14.05
N ASP A 128 1.42 6.60 15.26
CA ASP A 128 0.88 7.73 16.02
C ASP A 128 -0.11 8.60 15.19
N VAL A 129 -0.96 7.95 14.39
CA VAL A 129 -1.93 8.66 13.55
C VAL A 129 -2.93 9.39 14.46
N PRO A 130 -3.13 10.71 14.28
CA PRO A 130 -4.08 11.46 15.09
C PRO A 130 -5.49 10.87 15.03
N SER A 131 -6.16 10.79 16.18
CA SER A 131 -7.55 10.38 16.31
C SER A 131 -8.26 11.21 17.39
N THR A 132 -9.58 11.09 17.51
CA THR A 132 -10.39 11.83 18.48
C THR A 132 -10.07 11.51 19.93
N ASP A 133 -9.63 10.28 20.22
CA ASP A 133 -9.36 9.82 21.58
C ASP A 133 -7.87 9.96 21.92
N SER A 134 -7.03 9.27 21.14
CA SER A 134 -5.58 9.31 21.28
C SER A 134 -4.89 8.90 19.98
N PRO A 135 -3.67 9.40 19.69
CA PRO A 135 -2.89 8.89 18.58
C PRO A 135 -2.74 7.36 18.65
N ALA A 136 -2.84 6.71 17.50
CA ALA A 136 -2.75 5.25 17.41
C ALA A 136 -2.05 4.81 16.13
N ASP A 137 -1.37 3.67 16.20
CA ASP A 137 -0.79 3.04 15.02
C ASP A 137 -1.90 2.47 14.12
N ARG A 138 -1.78 2.71 12.82
CA ARG A 138 -2.65 2.13 11.78
C ARG A 138 -1.82 1.20 10.90
N VAL A 139 -2.21 -0.06 10.88
CA VAL A 139 -1.64 -1.06 9.96
C VAL A 139 -2.64 -1.30 8.84
N THR A 140 -2.14 -1.40 7.61
CA THR A 140 -2.96 -1.77 6.46
C THR A 140 -2.24 -2.79 5.59
N TYR A 141 -2.96 -3.87 5.25
CA TYR A 141 -2.45 -4.96 4.44
C TYR A 141 -2.92 -4.86 3.00
N TYR A 142 -2.00 -5.15 2.09
CA TYR A 142 -2.23 -5.14 0.66
C TYR A 142 -1.61 -6.39 0.02
N CYS A 143 -2.13 -6.75 -1.15
CA CYS A 143 -1.67 -7.83 -1.98
C CYS A 143 -1.09 -7.28 -3.28
N ARG A 144 0.15 -7.65 -3.58
CA ARG A 144 0.79 -7.43 -4.88
C ARG A 144 0.10 -8.29 -5.93
N PHE A 145 -0.14 -7.70 -7.10
CA PHE A 145 -0.57 -8.39 -8.30
C PHE A 145 0.28 -7.88 -9.47
N THR A 146 0.41 -8.69 -10.51
CA THR A 146 0.97 -8.26 -11.80
C THR A 146 -0.13 -8.16 -12.84
N ASP A 147 0.00 -7.24 -13.79
CA ASP A 147 -0.97 -7.12 -14.90
C ASP A 147 -0.99 -8.39 -15.77
N GLU A 148 0.10 -9.16 -15.82
CA GLU A 148 0.18 -10.44 -16.54
C GLU A 148 -0.65 -11.56 -15.90
N GLU A 149 -0.90 -11.53 -14.59
CA GLU A 149 -1.72 -12.52 -13.88
C GLU A 149 -3.23 -12.34 -14.13
N THR A 150 -3.64 -11.24 -14.77
CA THR A 150 -5.06 -10.87 -14.93
C THR A 150 -5.57 -10.85 -16.38
N GLU A 151 -4.72 -11.18 -17.34
CA GLU A 151 -5.06 -11.35 -18.77
C GLU A 151 -5.32 -12.81 -19.20
N ALA A 152 -5.41 -13.76 -18.25
CA ALA A 152 -5.58 -15.20 -18.53
C ALA A 152 -7.03 -15.72 -18.41
#